data_AF-A0A2E1UVE8-F1
#
_entry.id   AF-A0A2E1UVE8-F1
#
_cell.length_a   1.000
_cell.length_b   1.000
_cell.length_c   1.000
_cell.angle_alpha   90.00
_cell.angle_beta   90.00
_cell.angle_gamma   90.00
#
_symmetry.space_group_name_H-M   'P 1'
#
loop_
_entity.id
_entity.type
_entity.pdbx_description
1 polymer ?
#
loop_
_entity_poly.entity_id
_entity_poly.type
_entity_poly.pdbx_seq_one_letter_code
_entity_poly.pdbx_strand_id
1 'polypeptide(L)'
;FLKFPEERITKFALMILDENNYLKDIVEKPPIETHDSFRNDKNELFVSMNIFNFNGSTIYNFLENCPLNSERDEKELPEAVRMILKQEEKSVFTYIVREHLKDLTYAQDINSF
;
A
#
# COMPACT_ATOMS: atom_id res chain seq x y z
N PHE A 1 6.41 -5.26 -14.05
CA PHE A 1 5.37 -6.28 -13.83
C PHE A 1 3.96 -5.69 -13.82
N LEU A 2 3.71 -4.61 -13.07
CA LEU A 2 2.40 -3.91 -13.04
C LEU A 2 1.95 -3.31 -14.39
N LYS A 3 2.87 -2.85 -15.25
CA LYS A 3 2.58 -2.27 -16.59
C LYS A 3 1.49 -1.19 -16.59
N PHE A 4 1.40 -0.40 -15.52
CA PHE A 4 0.49 0.73 -15.44
C PHE A 4 1.23 2.05 -15.64
N PRO A 5 0.59 3.05 -16.26
CA PRO A 5 1.10 4.42 -16.23
C PRO A 5 1.11 4.92 -14.78
N GLU A 6 2.01 5.85 -14.47
CA GLU A 6 2.21 6.39 -13.12
C GLU A 6 0.94 7.06 -12.58
N GLU A 7 0.17 7.72 -13.45
CA GLU A 7 -1.17 8.25 -13.15
C GLU A 7 -2.11 7.19 -12.58
N ARG A 8 -2.07 5.94 -13.08
CA ARG A 8 -2.86 4.84 -12.52
C ARG A 8 -2.26 4.33 -11.22
N ILE A 9 -0.93 4.39 -11.05
CA ILE A 9 -0.26 4.04 -9.79
C ILE A 9 -0.73 4.94 -8.63
N THR A 10 -1.09 6.21 -8.90
CA THR A 10 -1.65 7.12 -7.88
C THR A 10 -2.92 6.61 -7.19
N LYS A 11 -3.59 5.60 -7.74
CA LYS A 11 -4.81 5.01 -7.17
C LYS A 11 -4.54 3.93 -6.14
N PHE A 12 -3.29 3.49 -5.99
CA PHE A 12 -2.89 2.48 -5.01
C PHE A 12 -2.17 3.10 -3.82
N ALA A 13 -2.14 2.36 -2.71
CA ALA A 13 -1.18 2.65 -1.65
C ALA A 13 0.23 2.21 -2.09
N LEU A 14 1.23 3.05 -1.86
CA LEU A 14 2.64 2.72 -2.12
C LEU A 14 3.31 2.15 -0.87
N MET A 15 4.21 1.20 -1.06
CA MET A 15 4.91 0.49 0.00
C MET A 15 6.43 0.64 -0.12
N ILE A 16 7.10 0.74 1.02
CA ILE A 16 8.56 0.61 1.15
C ILE A 16 8.84 -0.69 1.89
N LEU A 17 9.71 -1.54 1.33
CA LEU A 17 10.09 -2.83 1.91
C LEU A 17 11.57 -2.83 2.26
N ASP A 18 11.95 -3.55 3.32
CA ASP A 18 13.35 -3.86 3.60
C ASP A 18 13.87 -5.07 2.78
N GLU A 19 15.16 -5.36 2.91
CA GLU A 19 15.82 -6.44 2.19
C GLU A 19 15.28 -7.85 2.54
N ASN A 20 14.54 -7.98 3.64
CA ASN A 20 13.92 -9.21 4.11
C ASN A 20 12.40 -9.25 3.83
N ASN A 21 11.89 -8.33 3.00
CA ASN A 21 10.47 -8.15 2.65
C ASN A 21 9.56 -7.76 3.82
N TYR A 22 10.09 -7.20 4.90
CA TYR A 22 9.25 -6.56 5.90
C TYR A 22 8.85 -5.16 5.45
N LEU A 23 7.58 -4.81 5.68
CA LEU A 23 7.04 -3.50 5.37
C LEU A 23 7.68 -2.45 6.29
N LYS A 24 8.28 -1.42 5.69
CA LYS A 24 8.86 -0.27 6.38
C LYS A 24 7.92 0.92 6.38
N ASP A 25 7.19 1.13 5.29
CA ASP A 25 6.18 2.17 5.20
C ASP A 25 5.08 1.79 4.20
N ILE A 26 3.88 2.32 4.41
CA ILE A 26 2.76 2.23 3.48
C ILE A 26 1.94 3.52 3.55
N VAL A 27 1.66 4.11 2.39
CA VAL A 27 0.89 5.36 2.30
C VAL A 27 -0.22 5.19 1.29
N GLU A 28 -1.46 5.49 1.69
CA GLU A 28 -2.63 5.44 0.82
C GLU A 28 -2.56 6.58 -0.21
N LYS A 29 -2.56 6.23 -1.51
CA LYS A 29 -2.67 7.15 -2.65
C LYS A 29 -1.79 8.42 -2.51
N PRO A 30 -0.48 8.27 -2.30
CA PRO A 30 0.39 9.42 -2.10
C PRO A 30 0.45 10.29 -3.36
N PRO A 31 0.67 11.62 -3.21
CA PRO A 31 0.80 12.53 -4.34
C PRO A 31 1.90 12.10 -5.31
N ILE A 32 1.69 12.29 -6.62
CA ILE A 32 2.59 11.79 -7.67
C ILE A 32 4.01 12.33 -7.53
N GLU A 33 4.15 13.57 -7.08
CA GLU A 33 5.43 14.23 -6.80
C GLU A 33 6.24 13.56 -5.69
N THR A 34 5.63 12.69 -4.88
CA THR A 34 6.32 11.91 -3.84
C THR A 34 6.68 10.50 -4.29
N HIS A 35 6.24 10.04 -5.48
CA HIS A 35 6.41 8.63 -5.88
C HIS A 35 7.87 8.20 -5.95
N ASP A 36 8.76 9.11 -6.34
CA ASP A 36 10.20 8.81 -6.42
C ASP A 36 10.80 8.42 -5.07
N SER A 37 10.27 8.89 -3.94
CA SER A 37 10.74 8.47 -2.60
C SER A 37 10.34 7.05 -2.21
N PHE A 38 9.44 6.42 -2.97
CA PHE A 38 9.01 5.03 -2.75
C PHE A 38 9.73 4.03 -3.65
N ARG A 39 10.56 4.50 -4.59
CA ARG A 39 11.28 3.62 -5.51
C ARG A 39 12.40 2.89 -4.79
N ASN A 40 12.53 1.59 -5.02
CA ASN A 40 13.67 0.82 -4.54
C ASN A 40 14.93 1.06 -5.39
N ASP A 41 16.06 0.45 -5.01
CA ASP A 41 17.33 0.54 -5.74
C ASP A 41 17.28 0.04 -7.21
N LYS A 42 16.20 -0.67 -7.58
CA LYS A 42 15.93 -1.15 -8.95
C LYS A 42 14.95 -0.25 -9.69
N ASN A 43 14.63 0.92 -9.15
CA ASN A 43 13.66 1.88 -9.67
C ASN A 43 12.21 1.35 -9.73
N GLU A 44 11.88 0.36 -8.91
CA GLU A 44 10.55 -0.27 -8.85
C GLU A 44 9.69 0.34 -7.74
N LEU A 45 8.38 0.48 -8.02
CA LEU A 45 7.37 0.81 -7.02
C LEU A 45 6.63 -0.45 -6.57
N PHE A 46 6.43 -0.59 -5.26
CA PHE A 46 5.53 -1.59 -4.69
C PHE A 46 4.19 -0.95 -4.37
N VAL A 47 3.12 -1.62 -4.78
CA VAL A 47 1.74 -1.21 -4.50
C VAL A 47 1.07 -2.22 -3.58
N SER A 48 0.23 -1.75 -2.66
CA SER A 48 -0.65 -2.64 -1.91
C SER A 48 -1.91 -2.93 -2.71
N MET A 49 -2.28 -4.21 -2.77
CA MET A 49 -3.56 -4.66 -3.34
C MET A 49 -4.66 -4.75 -2.28
N ASN A 50 -4.43 -4.19 -1.09
CA ASN A 50 -5.35 -4.22 0.03
C ASN A 50 -5.74 -5.65 0.49
N ILE A 51 -4.81 -6.60 0.36
CA ILE A 51 -4.95 -7.98 0.84
C ILE A 51 -4.06 -8.13 2.06
N PHE A 52 -4.68 -8.29 3.22
CA PHE A 52 -3.97 -8.39 4.49
C PHE A 52 -4.42 -9.61 5.29
N ASN A 53 -3.50 -10.12 6.11
CA ASN A 53 -3.79 -11.13 7.12
C ASN A 53 -3.27 -10.60 8.46
N PHE A 54 -4.17 -10.47 9.44
CA PHE A 54 -3.87 -9.91 10.74
C PHE A 54 -4.33 -10.82 11.86
N ASN A 55 -3.63 -10.75 13.00
CA ASN A 55 -4.24 -11.15 14.25
C ASN A 55 -5.19 -10.03 14.71
N GLY A 56 -6.47 -10.40 14.91
CA GLY A 56 -7.52 -9.46 15.32
C GLY A 56 -7.19 -8.67 16.59
N SER A 57 -6.65 -9.33 17.63
CA SER A 57 -6.32 -8.65 18.89
C SER A 57 -5.18 -7.63 18.74
N THR A 58 -4.30 -7.84 17.75
CA THR A 58 -3.20 -6.92 17.46
C THR A 58 -3.72 -5.71 16.68
N ILE A 59 -4.39 -5.92 15.54
CA ILE A 59 -4.79 -4.83 14.63
C ILE A 59 -5.93 -3.97 15.19
N TYR A 60 -6.81 -4.54 16.04
CA TYR A 60 -8.04 -3.87 16.49
C TYR A 60 -7.77 -2.50 17.13
N ASN A 61 -6.79 -2.42 18.03
CA ASN A 61 -6.45 -1.17 18.72
C ASN A 61 -6.01 -0.07 17.73
N PHE A 62 -5.32 -0.44 16.64
CA PHE A 62 -4.88 0.51 15.63
C PHE A 62 -6.02 0.94 14.71
N LEU A 63 -6.99 0.08 14.41
CA LEU A 63 -8.19 0.44 13.66
C LEU A 63 -9.09 1.39 14.47
N GLU A 64 -9.26 1.10 15.76
CA GLU A 64 -10.06 1.92 16.68
C GLU A 64 -9.47 3.33 16.80
N ASN A 65 -8.14 3.42 16.96
CA ASN A 65 -7.43 4.69 17.15
C ASN A 65 -6.91 5.31 15.84
N CYS A 66 -7.19 4.72 14.67
CA CYS A 66 -6.80 5.29 13.39
C CYS A 66 -7.44 6.68 13.23
N PRO A 67 -6.65 7.74 12.97
CA PRO A 67 -7.20 9.06 12.75
C PRO A 67 -8.00 9.11 11.45
N LEU A 68 -8.91 10.08 11.36
CA LEU A 68 -9.55 10.44 10.09
C LEU A 68 -8.53 11.19 9.23
N ASN A 69 -8.44 10.82 7.95
CA ASN A 69 -7.68 11.54 6.95
C ASN A 69 -8.27 12.95 6.78
N SER A 70 -7.42 13.99 6.79
CA SER A 70 -7.87 15.39 6.79
C SER A 70 -8.56 15.83 5.49
N GLU A 71 -8.32 15.13 4.38
CA GLU A 71 -8.90 15.46 3.08
C GLU A 71 -10.14 14.62 2.78
N ARG A 72 -10.10 13.34 3.15
CA ARG A 72 -11.13 12.35 2.79
C ARG A 72 -12.17 12.12 3.88
N ASP A 73 -11.89 12.54 5.11
CA ASP A 73 -12.74 12.27 6.29
C ASP A 73 -13.02 10.76 6.50
N GLU A 74 -12.00 9.94 6.21
CA GLU A 74 -12.07 8.47 6.29
C GLU A 74 -10.94 7.91 7.15
N LYS A 75 -11.19 6.78 7.82
CA LYS A 75 -10.12 5.96 8.40
C LYS A 75 -9.51 5.10 7.31
N GLU A 76 -8.19 5.14 7.16
CA GLU A 76 -7.47 4.42 6.11
C GLU A 76 -6.75 3.21 6.70
N LEU A 77 -7.03 2.00 6.19
CA LEU A 77 -6.38 0.77 6.65
C LEU A 77 -4.84 0.85 6.54
N PRO A 78 -4.23 1.42 5.47
CA PRO A 78 -2.81 1.68 5.43
C PRO A 78 -2.28 2.51 6.61
N GLU A 79 -3.03 3.49 7.11
CA GLU A 79 -2.60 4.29 8.26
C GLU A 79 -2.57 3.45 9.53
N ALA A 80 -3.59 2.63 9.76
CA ALA A 80 -3.60 1.70 10.89
C ALA A 80 -2.42 0.71 10.83
N VAL A 81 -2.09 0.20 9.63
CA VAL A 81 -0.90 -0.64 9.43
C VAL A 81 0.37 0.15 9.73
N ARG A 82 0.50 1.37 9.22
CA ARG A 82 1.66 2.25 9.47
C ARG A 82 1.83 2.57 10.96
N MET A 83 0.75 2.68 11.72
CA MET A 83 0.80 2.82 13.19
C MET A 83 1.41 1.58 13.87
N ILE A 84 1.14 0.37 13.38
CA ILE A 84 1.81 -0.85 13.87
C ILE A 84 3.32 -0.78 13.58
N LEU A 85 3.71 -0.40 12.36
CA LEU A 85 5.11 -0.33 11.95
C LEU A 85 5.94 0.64 12.83
N LYS A 86 5.31 1.73 13.26
CA LYS A 86 5.92 2.71 14.18
C LYS A 86 6.11 2.16 15.60
N GLN A 87 5.27 1.23 16.02
CA GLN A 87 5.32 0.64 17.35
C GLN A 87 6.27 -0.57 17.41
N GLU A 88 6.28 -1.39 16.37
CA GLU A 88 7.05 -2.62 16.31
C GLU A 88 7.71 -2.78 14.93
N GLU A 89 9.04 -2.72 14.90
CA GLU A 89 9.80 -3.00 13.70
C GLU A 89 9.60 -4.45 13.25
N LYS A 90 9.59 -4.69 11.93
CA LYS A 90 9.46 -6.03 11.33
C LYS A 90 8.19 -6.78 11.77
N SER A 91 7.13 -6.03 12.08
CA SER A 91 5.82 -6.57 12.49
C SER A 91 4.94 -7.03 11.32
N VAL A 92 5.20 -6.57 10.09
CA VAL A 92 4.42 -6.92 8.89
C VAL A 92 5.34 -7.47 7.81
N PHE A 93 5.19 -8.75 7.50
CA PHE A 93 5.87 -9.42 6.39
C PHE A 93 5.05 -9.32 5.10
N THR A 94 5.71 -9.08 3.96
CA THR A 94 5.06 -8.85 2.66
C THR A 94 5.33 -9.98 1.68
N TYR A 95 4.26 -10.49 1.05
CA TYR A 95 4.37 -11.45 -0.05
C TYR A 95 4.49 -10.75 -1.42
N ILE A 96 5.71 -10.82 -1.95
CA ILE A 96 6.20 -10.64 -3.33
C ILE A 96 5.40 -11.17 -4.52
N VAL A 97 4.37 -10.50 -5.07
CA VAL A 97 3.77 -10.90 -6.37
C VAL A 97 4.26 -10.01 -7.52
N ARG A 98 4.84 -10.62 -8.55
CA ARG A 98 5.34 -9.95 -9.77
C ARG A 98 4.51 -10.32 -10.99
N GLU A 99 3.31 -9.77 -11.07
CA GLU A 99 2.38 -10.00 -12.17
C GLU A 99 1.83 -8.68 -12.73
N HIS A 100 1.29 -8.71 -13.95
CA HIS A 100 0.41 -7.66 -14.43
C HIS A 100 -0.99 -7.92 -13.90
N LEU A 101 -1.36 -7.18 -12.85
CA LEU A 101 -2.69 -7.30 -12.25
C LEU A 101 -3.72 -6.57 -13.11
N LYS A 102 -4.88 -7.20 -13.30
CA LYS A 102 -6.03 -6.55 -13.94
C LYS A 102 -6.83 -5.79 -12.87
N ASP A 103 -6.44 -4.54 -12.65
CA ASP A 103 -7.21 -3.60 -11.82
C ASP A 103 -8.43 -3.12 -12.63
N LEU A 104 -9.61 -3.65 -12.33
CA LEU A 104 -10.87 -3.42 -13.06
C LEU A 104 -11.53 -2.08 -12.67
N THR A 105 -10.72 -1.05 -12.43
CA THR A 105 -11.17 0.25 -11.93
C THR A 105 -11.97 1.03 -12.98
N TYR A 106 -11.67 0.88 -14.27
CA TYR A 106 -12.36 1.58 -15.36
C TYR A 106 -13.17 0.60 -16.22
N ALA A 107 -14.29 1.06 -16.76
CA ALA A 107 -15.13 0.24 -17.64
C ALA A 107 -14.36 -0.34 -18.85
N GLN A 108 -13.39 0.42 -19.39
CA GLN A 108 -12.54 -0.03 -20.48
C GLN A 108 -11.62 -1.21 -20.12
N ASP A 109 -11.31 -1.42 -18.83
CA ASP A 109 -10.46 -2.53 -18.39
C ASP A 109 -11.13 -3.88 -18.72
N ILE A 110 -12.46 -3.94 -18.80
CA ILE A 110 -13.23 -5.13 -19.20
C ILE A 110 -12.89 -5.57 -20.63
N ASN A 111 -12.59 -4.65 -21.54
CA ASN A 111 -12.27 -4.98 -22.93
C ASN A 111 -10.95 -5.74 -23.08
N SER A 112 -10.11 -5.70 -22.04
CA SER A 112 -8.84 -6.44 -21.96
C SER A 112 -8.96 -7.74 -21.17
N PHE A 113 -10.19 -8.16 -20.82
CA PHE A 113 -10.44 -9.40 -20.10
C PHE A 113 -10.36 -10.63 -20.98
#